data_AF-A0A2V7DZQ9-F1
#
_entry.id   AF-A0A2V7DZQ9-F1
#
_cell.length_a   1.000
_cell.length_b   1.000
_cell.length_c   1.000
_cell.angle_alpha   90.00
_cell.angle_beta   90.00
_cell.angle_gamma   90.00
#
_symmetry.space_group_name_H-M   'P 1'
#
loop_
_entity.id
_entity.type
_entity.pdbx_description
1 polymer ?
#
loop_
_entity_poly.entity_id
_entity_poly.type
_entity_poly.pdbx_seq_one_letter_code
_entity_poly.pdbx_strand_id
1 'polypeptide(L)'
;MTAFAPACETSLDLALTGRGLAADLCSSQDQRRSFKIQRLNPPGIHSSKNLSSLTPSLPLGLAYVAAALERTGFSVGVIDAIGEAPSRVEKEGVFRRVGLGTADIIRWIDADTRVLALSVMFSFLWPSTRKLIHGIRAARPDLVIVGGGEHFTGLTEASMEQAPLDFIVMGEGEETAVVLMDALAAGLTDYERVSGVAWRDGGRIRVNARRSRHRDVDDLPWPAWHLFDVRAYDERGLVNGIHKGLTIPILATRGCPYQCTYCSSPSMWTQRWLPRDPVDVAEEIEHYVRTYGAANFPFAIIRKDWTVAFCRELIRRKLEVVWQFPSGTRCEAIESVNLRLRAENNFCEHLSASAFTFAKYWVFLNFYLASLLARRSPLMRVLSSLWTSREDSKLEALVQEIKRRFKVSLRLAQTP
;
A
#
# COMPACT_ATOMS: atom_id res chain seq x y z
N MET A 1 -23.88 14.33 46.91
CA MET A 1 -24.25 15.00 45.65
C MET A 1 -23.03 15.70 45.10
N THR A 2 -22.33 15.06 44.17
CA THR A 2 -21.69 15.63 42.96
C THR A 2 -21.05 14.46 42.24
N ALA A 3 -21.80 13.89 41.30
CA ALA A 3 -21.32 12.87 40.39
C ALA A 3 -20.26 13.50 39.47
N PHE A 4 -19.05 12.94 39.47
CA PHE A 4 -18.07 13.24 38.45
C PHE A 4 -18.59 12.69 37.11
N ALA A 5 -18.86 13.58 36.17
CA ALA A 5 -19.07 13.22 34.77
C ALA A 5 -17.76 12.58 34.24
N PRO A 6 -17.81 11.48 33.47
CA PRO A 6 -16.60 10.89 32.91
C PRO A 6 -16.11 11.79 31.77
N ALA A 7 -14.96 12.44 31.95
CA ALA A 7 -14.34 13.28 30.94
C ALA A 7 -13.81 12.41 29.77
N CYS A 8 -14.49 12.47 28.62
CA CYS A 8 -14.06 11.97 27.29
C CYS A 8 -13.03 12.96 26.69
N GLU A 9 -11.95 13.28 27.42
CA GLU A 9 -10.98 14.29 26.96
C GLU A 9 -9.55 13.74 26.94
N THR A 10 -9.23 12.96 25.91
CA THR A 10 -7.85 12.85 25.43
C THR A 10 -7.59 13.91 24.36
N SER A 11 -6.34 14.35 24.18
CA SER A 11 -5.95 15.35 23.17
C SER A 11 -6.35 14.95 21.74
N LEU A 12 -6.46 13.64 21.48
CA LEU A 12 -6.94 13.08 20.22
C LEU A 12 -8.46 13.26 20.05
N ASP A 13 -9.26 13.05 21.10
CA ASP A 13 -10.74 13.22 21.05
C ASP A 13 -11.13 14.66 20.66
N LEU A 14 -10.38 15.65 21.15
CA LEU A 14 -10.55 17.07 20.84
C LEU A 14 -10.09 17.45 19.41
N ALA A 15 -9.09 16.76 18.86
CA ALA A 15 -8.63 16.96 17.48
C ALA A 15 -9.56 16.30 16.45
N LEU A 16 -10.18 15.17 16.82
CA LEU A 16 -11.07 14.37 15.98
C LEU A 16 -12.44 15.01 15.78
N THR A 17 -12.87 15.82 16.74
CA THR A 17 -14.22 16.41 16.80
C THR A 17 -14.11 17.93 16.88
N GLY A 18 -14.38 18.62 15.76
CA GLY A 18 -14.59 20.07 15.80
C GLY A 18 -15.61 20.41 16.89
N ARG A 19 -15.41 21.51 17.63
CA ARG A 19 -16.04 21.88 18.92
C ARG A 19 -17.58 21.78 19.05
N GLY A 20 -18.31 21.39 18.00
CA GLY A 20 -19.76 21.11 18.02
C GLY A 20 -20.20 19.73 17.51
N LEU A 21 -19.28 18.78 17.28
CA LEU A 21 -19.59 17.36 16.96
C LEU A 21 -19.34 16.41 18.15
N ALA A 22 -18.60 16.86 19.17
CA ALA A 22 -18.08 16.00 20.24
C ALA A 22 -19.14 15.38 21.15
N ALA A 23 -20.22 16.12 21.46
CA ALA A 23 -21.23 15.70 22.43
C ALA A 23 -22.20 14.64 21.86
N ASP A 24 -22.50 14.70 20.55
CA ASP A 24 -23.48 13.81 19.91
C ASP A 24 -22.85 12.51 19.36
N LEU A 25 -21.51 12.47 19.24
CA LEU A 25 -20.77 11.34 18.65
C LEU A 25 -19.94 10.52 19.65
N CYS A 26 -19.56 11.03 20.82
CA CYS A 26 -18.76 10.24 21.78
C CYS A 26 -19.65 9.12 22.36
N SER A 27 -19.50 7.90 21.86
CA SER A 27 -20.08 6.72 22.49
C SER A 27 -19.41 6.46 23.84
N SER A 28 -20.17 5.94 24.81
CA SER A 28 -19.62 5.64 26.14
C SER A 28 -18.51 4.58 26.06
N GLN A 29 -17.56 4.60 26.99
CA GLN A 29 -16.49 3.59 27.06
C GLN A 29 -17.03 2.15 27.11
N ASP A 30 -18.15 1.93 27.81
CA ASP A 30 -18.79 0.61 27.86
C ASP A 30 -19.41 0.22 26.50
N GLN A 31 -20.01 1.18 25.78
CA GLN A 31 -20.48 0.94 24.41
C GLN A 31 -19.32 0.55 23.49
N ARG A 32 -18.21 1.30 23.49
CA ARG A 32 -17.02 0.98 22.67
C ARG A 32 -16.48 -0.43 22.94
N ARG A 33 -16.36 -0.81 24.22
CA ARG A 33 -15.87 -2.15 24.62
C ARG A 33 -16.79 -3.28 24.18
N SER A 34 -18.11 -3.05 24.21
CA SER A 34 -19.11 -4.03 23.75
C SER A 34 -19.23 -4.11 22.21
N PHE A 35 -18.71 -3.12 21.49
CA PHE A 35 -18.82 -3.00 20.05
C PHE A 35 -17.61 -3.63 19.35
N LYS A 36 -17.72 -4.93 19.07
CA LYS A 36 -16.62 -5.70 18.49
C LYS A 36 -16.42 -5.43 17.00
N ILE A 37 -15.19 -5.06 16.65
CA ILE A 37 -14.75 -4.79 15.29
C ILE A 37 -13.69 -5.83 14.94
N GLN A 38 -13.87 -6.55 13.84
CA GLN A 38 -12.80 -7.35 13.27
C GLN A 38 -12.28 -6.70 12.00
N ARG A 39 -10.96 -6.65 11.86
CA ARG A 39 -10.29 -6.18 10.67
C ARG A 39 -9.81 -7.35 9.84
N LEU A 40 -9.86 -7.23 8.53
CA LEU A 40 -9.47 -8.29 7.61
C LEU A 40 -8.42 -7.79 6.63
N ASN A 41 -7.23 -8.40 6.70
CA ASN A 41 -6.26 -8.35 5.61
C ASN A 41 -6.65 -9.44 4.61
N PRO A 42 -7.17 -9.09 3.41
CA PRO A 42 -7.65 -10.09 2.47
C PRO A 42 -6.50 -10.96 1.92
N PRO A 43 -6.82 -12.14 1.36
CA PRO A 43 -5.82 -13.01 0.73
C PRO A 43 -5.02 -12.29 -0.36
N GLY A 44 -3.74 -12.61 -0.45
CA GLY A 44 -2.85 -12.11 -1.49
C GLY A 44 -3.14 -12.77 -2.84
N ILE A 45 -2.75 -12.10 -3.93
CA ILE A 45 -2.85 -12.63 -5.29
C ILE A 45 -1.52 -12.48 -6.00
N HIS A 46 -1.03 -13.56 -6.58
CA HIS A 46 0.17 -13.58 -7.41
C HIS A 46 -0.17 -14.06 -8.82
N SER A 47 0.46 -13.45 -9.83
CA SER A 47 0.46 -14.03 -11.18
C SER A 47 1.63 -14.99 -11.32
N SER A 48 1.39 -16.20 -11.79
CA SER A 48 2.47 -17.15 -12.12
C SER A 48 3.31 -16.72 -13.32
N LYS A 49 2.84 -15.72 -14.08
CA LYS A 49 3.50 -15.22 -15.30
C LYS A 49 4.19 -13.89 -15.11
N ASN A 50 3.99 -13.21 -13.97
CA ASN A 50 4.58 -11.91 -13.72
C ASN A 50 5.49 -11.96 -12.49
N LEU A 51 6.79 -11.79 -12.74
CA LEU A 51 7.84 -11.69 -11.72
C LEU A 51 7.64 -10.47 -10.80
N SER A 52 6.91 -9.44 -11.26
CA SER A 52 6.58 -8.23 -10.50
C SER A 52 5.27 -8.31 -9.72
N SER A 53 4.71 -9.51 -9.53
CA SER A 53 3.62 -9.71 -8.57
C SER A 53 4.16 -9.35 -7.18
N LEU A 54 3.64 -8.29 -6.57
CA LEU A 54 4.06 -7.82 -5.26
C LEU A 54 3.91 -8.96 -4.24
N THR A 55 5.03 -9.38 -3.67
CA THR A 55 5.02 -10.27 -2.52
C THR A 55 4.20 -9.62 -1.40
N PRO A 56 3.19 -10.31 -0.86
CA PRO A 56 2.49 -9.89 0.34
C PRO A 56 3.47 -9.55 1.44
N SER A 57 3.12 -8.52 2.20
CA SER A 57 3.88 -8.10 3.37
C SER A 57 2.90 -7.70 4.46
N LEU A 58 3.42 -7.49 5.66
CA LEU A 58 2.62 -7.06 6.81
C LEU A 58 1.77 -5.81 6.47
N PRO A 59 0.47 -5.81 6.81
CA PRO A 59 -0.47 -4.78 6.36
C PRO A 59 -0.39 -3.52 7.24
N LEU A 60 0.68 -2.72 7.09
CA LEU A 60 0.99 -1.54 7.91
C LEU A 60 -0.20 -0.60 8.15
N GLY A 61 -0.91 -0.21 7.09
CA GLY A 61 -2.06 0.69 7.23
C GLY A 61 -3.21 0.07 8.02
N LEU A 62 -3.42 -1.25 7.94
CA LEU A 62 -4.44 -1.95 8.71
C LEU A 62 -4.07 -1.94 10.21
N ALA A 63 -2.79 -2.17 10.53
CA ALA A 63 -2.28 -2.17 11.90
C ALA A 63 -2.31 -0.77 12.56
N TYR A 64 -2.06 0.31 11.82
CA TYR A 64 -2.23 1.69 12.33
C TYR A 64 -3.68 2.00 12.70
N VAL A 65 -4.64 1.64 11.84
CA VAL A 65 -6.05 1.91 12.15
C VAL A 65 -6.55 0.99 13.25
N ALA A 66 -6.03 -0.23 13.37
CA ALA A 66 -6.30 -1.10 14.53
C ALA A 66 -5.85 -0.44 15.84
N ALA A 67 -4.62 0.06 15.90
CA ALA A 67 -4.09 0.76 17.07
C ALA A 67 -4.88 2.02 17.42
N ALA A 68 -5.33 2.79 16.41
CA ALA A 68 -6.18 3.96 16.63
C ALA A 68 -7.53 3.61 17.28
N LEU A 69 -8.14 2.49 16.88
CA LEU A 69 -9.39 1.98 17.45
C LEU A 69 -9.20 1.40 18.86
N GLU A 70 -8.13 0.63 19.10
CA GLU A 70 -7.83 0.11 20.45
C GLU A 70 -7.57 1.25 21.45
N ARG A 71 -6.83 2.29 21.03
CA ARG A 71 -6.53 3.45 21.87
C ARG A 71 -7.78 4.19 22.35
N THR A 72 -8.88 4.15 21.60
CA THR A 72 -10.15 4.78 21.98
C THR A 72 -11.08 3.86 22.77
N GLY A 73 -10.69 2.59 22.98
CA GLY A 73 -11.39 1.63 23.83
C GLY A 73 -12.27 0.63 23.09
N PHE A 74 -12.23 0.57 21.75
CA PHE A 74 -12.95 -0.45 21.01
C PHE A 74 -12.33 -1.84 21.18
N SER A 75 -13.16 -2.88 21.17
CA SER A 75 -12.70 -4.27 21.07
C SER A 75 -12.33 -4.59 19.63
N VAL A 76 -11.03 -4.71 19.33
CA VAL A 76 -10.51 -4.93 17.98
C VAL A 76 -9.91 -6.34 17.84
N GLY A 77 -10.34 -7.08 16.84
CA GLY A 77 -9.71 -8.33 16.38
C GLY A 77 -9.16 -8.18 14.96
N VAL A 78 -8.28 -9.10 14.55
CA VAL A 78 -7.69 -9.15 13.21
C VAL A 78 -7.81 -10.57 12.65
N ILE A 79 -8.23 -10.65 11.39
CA ILE A 79 -8.12 -11.83 10.54
C ILE A 79 -7.07 -11.48 9.48
N ASP A 80 -5.84 -11.93 9.67
CA ASP A 80 -4.79 -11.75 8.68
C ASP A 80 -4.76 -12.95 7.72
N ALA A 81 -5.55 -12.91 6.65
CA ALA A 81 -5.66 -14.08 5.78
C ALA A 81 -4.33 -14.59 5.23
N ILE A 82 -3.33 -13.72 5.09
CA ILE A 82 -1.99 -14.07 4.62
C ILE A 82 -1.16 -14.60 5.78
N GLY A 83 -1.11 -13.88 6.90
CA GLY A 83 -0.39 -14.29 8.11
C GLY A 83 -0.87 -15.63 8.69
N GLU A 84 -2.17 -15.93 8.62
CA GLU A 84 -2.75 -17.17 9.15
C GLU A 84 -2.50 -18.41 8.27
N ALA A 85 -2.21 -18.20 6.99
CA ALA A 85 -1.95 -19.30 6.06
C ALA A 85 -0.93 -18.94 4.97
N PRO A 86 0.30 -18.52 5.36
CA PRO A 86 1.28 -17.95 4.42
C PRO A 86 1.79 -18.97 3.40
N SER A 87 1.64 -20.26 3.72
CA SER A 87 2.06 -21.39 2.88
C SER A 87 0.96 -21.86 1.92
N ARG A 88 -0.29 -21.43 2.14
CA ARG A 88 -1.44 -21.94 1.39
C ARG A 88 -1.56 -21.16 0.09
N VAL A 89 -1.29 -21.84 -1.02
CA VAL A 89 -1.36 -21.26 -2.36
C VAL A 89 -2.34 -22.05 -3.21
N GLU A 90 -3.40 -21.40 -3.67
CA GLU A 90 -4.46 -22.03 -4.45
C GLU A 90 -4.67 -21.32 -5.79
N LYS A 91 -4.99 -22.08 -6.84
CA LYS A 91 -5.22 -21.52 -8.17
C LYS A 91 -6.56 -20.78 -8.19
N GLU A 92 -6.55 -19.52 -8.59
CA GLU A 92 -7.76 -18.72 -8.82
C GLU A 92 -7.72 -18.12 -10.23
N GLY A 93 -8.27 -18.87 -11.20
CA GLY A 93 -8.22 -18.49 -12.61
C GLY A 93 -6.78 -18.42 -13.15
N VAL A 94 -6.36 -17.24 -13.59
CA VAL A 94 -4.98 -16.97 -14.07
C VAL A 94 -4.03 -16.56 -12.94
N PHE A 95 -4.55 -16.40 -11.72
CA PHE A 95 -3.78 -16.02 -10.55
C PHE A 95 -3.64 -17.18 -9.57
N ARG A 96 -2.77 -17.00 -8.57
CA ARG A 96 -2.64 -17.83 -7.39
C ARG A 96 -2.99 -17.00 -6.18
N ARG A 97 -3.98 -17.44 -5.41
CA ARG A 97 -4.33 -16.84 -4.12
C ARG A 97 -3.39 -17.39 -3.05
N VAL A 98 -2.88 -16.50 -2.19
CA VAL A 98 -2.06 -16.85 -1.03
C VAL A 98 -2.84 -16.50 0.23
N GLY A 99 -2.88 -17.42 1.20
CA GLY A 99 -3.61 -17.23 2.45
C GLY A 99 -4.93 -18.01 2.53
N LEU A 100 -5.75 -17.65 3.53
CA LEU A 100 -7.04 -18.26 3.82
C LEU A 100 -8.02 -18.18 2.62
N GLY A 101 -8.89 -19.17 2.51
CA GLY A 101 -10.01 -19.14 1.56
C GLY A 101 -11.23 -18.43 2.15
N THR A 102 -12.21 -18.11 1.31
CA THR A 102 -13.46 -17.45 1.75
C THR A 102 -14.17 -18.21 2.87
N ALA A 103 -14.26 -19.54 2.78
CA ALA A 103 -14.92 -20.35 3.81
C ALA A 103 -14.18 -20.30 5.15
N ASP A 104 -12.84 -20.28 5.13
CA ASP A 104 -12.04 -20.13 6.35
C ASP A 104 -12.25 -18.76 6.97
N ILE A 105 -12.16 -17.70 6.17
CA ILE A 105 -12.38 -16.33 6.65
C ILE A 105 -13.75 -16.21 7.29
N ILE A 106 -14.82 -16.74 6.66
CA ILE A 106 -16.17 -16.72 7.24
C ILE A 106 -16.22 -17.43 8.60
N ARG A 107 -15.52 -18.56 8.76
CA ARG A 107 -15.45 -19.29 10.04
C ARG A 107 -14.66 -18.53 11.12
N TRP A 108 -13.69 -17.73 10.70
CA TRP A 108 -12.85 -16.93 11.59
C TRP A 108 -13.53 -15.63 12.02
N ILE A 109 -14.62 -15.23 11.36
CA ILE A 109 -15.42 -14.10 11.85
C ILE A 109 -16.20 -14.56 13.10
N ASP A 110 -15.68 -14.20 14.27
CA ASP A 110 -16.38 -14.27 15.55
C ASP A 110 -17.87 -13.91 15.47
N ALA A 111 -18.69 -14.68 16.18
CA ALA A 111 -20.14 -14.59 16.16
C ALA A 111 -20.67 -13.22 16.62
N ASP A 112 -20.00 -12.60 17.59
CA ASP A 112 -20.36 -11.32 18.21
C ASP A 112 -19.82 -10.08 17.46
N THR A 113 -19.12 -10.28 16.34
CA THR A 113 -18.62 -9.18 15.52
C THR A 113 -19.75 -8.36 14.94
N ARG A 114 -19.67 -7.04 15.09
CA ARG A 114 -20.63 -6.09 14.54
C ARG A 114 -20.14 -5.49 13.22
N VAL A 115 -18.85 -5.20 13.16
CA VAL A 115 -18.22 -4.58 11.99
C VAL A 115 -17.07 -5.45 11.51
N LEU A 116 -17.07 -5.76 10.20
CA LEU A 116 -15.92 -6.32 9.51
C LEU A 116 -15.30 -5.26 8.59
N ALA A 117 -14.09 -4.81 8.93
CA ALA A 117 -13.38 -3.76 8.19
C ALA A 117 -12.22 -4.34 7.36
N LEU A 118 -12.31 -4.26 6.03
CA LEU A 118 -11.31 -4.78 5.10
C LEU A 118 -10.39 -3.66 4.59
N SER A 119 -9.09 -3.95 4.46
CA SER A 119 -8.13 -3.04 3.82
C SER A 119 -7.67 -3.56 2.46
N VAL A 120 -7.74 -2.73 1.41
CA VAL A 120 -7.24 -3.08 0.07
C VAL A 120 -6.30 -1.98 -0.43
N MET A 121 -5.00 -2.30 -0.47
CA MET A 121 -3.96 -1.37 -0.92
C MET A 121 -3.86 -1.28 -2.44
N PHE A 122 -4.10 -2.37 -3.18
CA PHE A 122 -3.90 -2.38 -4.64
C PHE A 122 -5.11 -2.87 -5.40
N SER A 123 -5.48 -2.16 -6.46
CA SER A 123 -6.66 -2.46 -7.28
C SER A 123 -6.61 -3.81 -8.00
N PHE A 124 -5.43 -4.41 -8.18
CA PHE A 124 -5.36 -5.75 -8.76
C PHE A 124 -5.89 -6.86 -7.83
N LEU A 125 -5.99 -6.59 -6.52
CA LEU A 125 -6.60 -7.50 -5.54
C LEU A 125 -8.14 -7.46 -5.60
N TRP A 126 -8.71 -6.44 -6.23
CA TRP A 126 -10.15 -6.20 -6.23
C TRP A 126 -10.99 -7.35 -6.79
N PRO A 127 -10.63 -8.00 -7.91
CA PRO A 127 -11.46 -9.09 -8.45
C PRO A 127 -11.62 -10.30 -7.52
N SER A 128 -10.63 -10.62 -6.69
CA SER A 128 -10.79 -11.68 -5.67
C SER A 128 -11.47 -11.13 -4.43
N THR A 129 -11.07 -9.94 -3.97
CA THR A 129 -11.65 -9.30 -2.78
C THR A 129 -13.15 -9.04 -2.93
N ARG A 130 -13.63 -8.63 -4.11
CA ARG A 130 -15.06 -8.45 -4.36
C ARG A 130 -15.83 -9.76 -4.18
N LYS A 131 -15.29 -10.89 -4.66
CA LYS A 131 -15.92 -12.21 -4.51
C LYS A 131 -15.98 -12.62 -3.05
N LEU A 132 -14.90 -12.34 -2.31
CA LEU A 132 -14.84 -12.53 -0.86
C LEU A 132 -15.94 -11.72 -0.14
N ILE A 133 -16.08 -10.43 -0.45
CA ILE A 133 -17.12 -9.57 0.15
C ILE A 133 -18.54 -10.11 -0.14
N HIS A 134 -18.82 -10.53 -1.38
CA HIS A 134 -20.10 -11.16 -1.73
C HIS A 134 -20.34 -12.45 -0.94
N GLY A 135 -19.31 -13.31 -0.81
CA GLY A 135 -19.40 -14.53 -0.01
C GLY A 135 -19.64 -14.27 1.47
N ILE A 136 -18.97 -13.26 2.04
CA ILE A 136 -19.18 -12.83 3.44
C ILE A 136 -20.61 -12.32 3.62
N ARG A 137 -21.09 -11.42 2.75
CA ARG A 137 -22.46 -10.88 2.85
C ARG A 137 -23.51 -11.99 2.79
N ALA A 138 -23.32 -13.00 1.93
CA ALA A 138 -24.24 -14.12 1.81
C ALA A 138 -24.29 -14.98 3.09
N ALA A 139 -23.16 -15.16 3.78
CA ALA A 139 -23.07 -15.97 5.00
C ALA A 139 -23.40 -15.18 6.29
N ARG A 140 -23.11 -13.88 6.30
CA ARG A 140 -23.24 -12.97 7.43
C ARG A 140 -23.95 -11.68 6.99
N PRO A 141 -25.25 -11.75 6.68
CA PRO A 141 -26.03 -10.59 6.22
C PRO A 141 -26.15 -9.50 7.30
N ASP A 142 -25.95 -9.86 8.56
CA ASP A 142 -26.01 -9.01 9.75
C ASP A 142 -24.79 -8.08 9.93
N LEU A 143 -23.66 -8.41 9.31
CA LEU A 143 -22.42 -7.65 9.50
C LEU A 143 -22.46 -6.31 8.78
N VAL A 144 -21.98 -5.27 9.46
CA VAL A 144 -21.61 -4.03 8.78
C VAL A 144 -20.24 -4.25 8.13
N ILE A 145 -20.17 -4.13 6.80
CA ILE A 145 -18.95 -4.33 6.02
C ILE A 145 -18.38 -2.98 5.60
N VAL A 146 -17.15 -2.70 6.04
CA VAL A 146 -16.46 -1.44 5.79
C VAL A 146 -15.21 -1.68 4.93
N GLY A 147 -15.06 -0.95 3.83
CA GLY A 147 -13.85 -0.95 3.01
C GLY A 147 -12.92 0.22 3.33
N GLY A 148 -11.60 0.02 3.30
CA GLY A 148 -10.61 1.10 3.46
C GLY A 148 -9.30 0.83 2.73
N GLY A 149 -8.50 1.88 2.53
CA GLY A 149 -7.23 1.82 1.81
C GLY A 149 -7.27 2.46 0.43
N GLU A 150 -6.14 2.44 -0.26
CA GLU A 150 -5.91 3.18 -1.52
C GLU A 150 -6.92 2.79 -2.62
N HIS A 151 -7.23 1.49 -2.76
CA HIS A 151 -8.17 1.03 -3.78
C HIS A 151 -9.56 1.66 -3.58
N PHE A 152 -10.11 1.55 -2.37
CA PHE A 152 -11.42 2.09 -2.04
C PHE A 152 -11.44 3.61 -2.04
N THR A 153 -10.32 4.27 -1.75
CA THR A 153 -10.21 5.73 -1.84
C THR A 153 -10.19 6.22 -3.29
N GLY A 154 -9.55 5.47 -4.19
CA GLY A 154 -9.45 5.81 -5.61
C GLY A 154 -10.69 5.43 -6.43
N LEU A 155 -11.45 4.42 -6.01
CA LEU A 155 -12.57 3.84 -6.75
C LEU A 155 -13.84 3.71 -5.88
N THR A 156 -14.10 4.67 -4.99
CA THR A 156 -15.14 4.61 -3.95
C THR A 156 -16.52 4.17 -4.47
N GLU A 157 -17.12 4.93 -5.39
CA GLU A 157 -18.47 4.64 -5.90
C GLU A 157 -18.48 3.30 -6.64
N ALA A 158 -17.52 3.07 -7.53
CA ALA A 158 -17.42 1.82 -8.31
C ALA A 158 -17.26 0.58 -7.40
N SER A 159 -16.48 0.67 -6.32
CA SER A 159 -16.31 -0.41 -5.36
C SER A 159 -17.62 -0.70 -4.61
N MET A 160 -18.38 0.33 -4.23
CA MET A 160 -19.70 0.14 -3.64
C MET A 160 -20.68 -0.41 -4.68
N GLU A 161 -20.76 0.11 -5.89
CA GLU A 161 -21.67 -0.46 -6.92
C GLU A 161 -21.43 -1.95 -7.18
N GLN A 162 -20.16 -2.39 -7.15
CA GLN A 162 -19.78 -3.75 -7.48
C GLN A 162 -19.83 -4.74 -6.30
N ALA A 163 -19.92 -4.26 -5.06
CA ALA A 163 -19.87 -5.09 -3.87
C ALA A 163 -20.82 -4.61 -2.75
N PRO A 164 -21.37 -5.52 -1.92
CA PRO A 164 -22.30 -5.18 -0.85
C PRO A 164 -21.60 -4.60 0.40
N LEU A 165 -20.80 -3.55 0.19
CA LEU A 165 -20.21 -2.70 1.22
C LEU A 165 -21.29 -1.75 1.77
N ASP A 166 -21.29 -1.58 3.09
CA ASP A 166 -22.16 -0.62 3.78
C ASP A 166 -21.47 0.75 3.85
N PHE A 167 -20.16 0.74 4.12
CA PHE A 167 -19.35 1.94 4.22
C PHE A 167 -17.99 1.80 3.51
N ILE A 168 -17.45 2.93 3.07
CA ILE A 168 -16.04 3.08 2.73
C ILE A 168 -15.44 4.22 3.53
N VAL A 169 -14.28 3.97 4.13
CA VAL A 169 -13.39 4.97 4.72
C VAL A 169 -12.36 5.39 3.67
N MET A 170 -12.39 6.66 3.28
CA MET A 170 -11.54 7.27 2.26
C MET A 170 -10.40 8.07 2.89
N GLY A 171 -9.20 7.97 2.31
CA GLY A 171 -8.04 8.72 2.78
C GLY A 171 -7.39 8.05 4.00
N GLU A 172 -6.86 8.87 4.90
CA GLU A 172 -6.27 8.42 6.15
C GLU A 172 -7.36 7.87 7.08
N GLY A 173 -7.19 6.62 7.51
CA GLY A 173 -8.24 5.83 8.14
C GLY A 173 -8.24 5.92 9.66
N GLU A 174 -7.16 6.33 10.29
CA GLU A 174 -6.98 6.27 11.75
C GLU A 174 -8.05 7.06 12.48
N GLU A 175 -8.28 8.29 12.04
CA GLU A 175 -9.30 9.18 12.59
C GLU A 175 -10.69 8.87 12.09
N THR A 176 -10.81 8.70 10.77
CA THR A 176 -12.11 8.53 10.10
C THR A 176 -12.79 7.25 10.54
N ALA A 177 -12.03 6.17 10.74
CA ALA A 177 -12.57 4.92 11.25
C ALA A 177 -13.09 5.09 12.67
N VAL A 178 -12.36 5.76 13.58
CA VAL A 178 -12.83 6.01 14.96
C VAL A 178 -14.18 6.72 14.95
N VAL A 179 -14.30 7.83 14.21
CA VAL A 179 -15.55 8.61 14.16
C VAL A 179 -16.70 7.80 13.54
N LEU A 180 -16.43 6.99 12.52
CA LEU A 180 -17.45 6.10 11.95
C LEU A 180 -17.87 5.01 12.93
N MET A 181 -16.93 4.37 13.63
CA MET A 181 -17.24 3.33 14.61
C MET A 181 -18.02 3.88 15.80
N ASP A 182 -17.70 5.09 16.25
CA ASP A 182 -18.46 5.82 17.26
C ASP A 182 -19.90 6.09 16.82
N ALA A 183 -20.09 6.59 15.59
CA ALA A 183 -21.42 6.83 15.02
C ALA A 183 -22.24 5.52 14.93
N LEU A 184 -21.61 4.41 14.52
CA LEU A 184 -22.24 3.10 14.45
C LEU A 184 -22.59 2.56 15.84
N ALA A 185 -21.69 2.68 16.82
CA ALA A 185 -21.90 2.24 18.20
C ALA A 185 -23.00 3.04 18.91
N ALA A 186 -23.12 4.34 18.59
CA ALA A 186 -24.20 5.21 19.05
C ALA A 186 -25.55 4.94 18.36
N GLY A 187 -25.59 4.10 17.32
CA GLY A 187 -26.80 3.77 16.58
C GLY A 187 -27.30 4.90 15.68
N LEU A 188 -26.42 5.80 15.24
CA LEU A 188 -26.79 6.86 14.31
C LEU A 188 -27.20 6.28 12.96
N THR A 189 -28.14 6.96 12.30
CA THR A 189 -28.64 6.61 10.97
C THR A 189 -28.27 7.64 9.90
N ASP A 190 -27.76 8.80 10.31
CA ASP A 190 -27.27 9.86 9.43
C ASP A 190 -25.75 10.03 9.60
N TYR A 191 -25.03 9.98 8.47
CA TYR A 191 -23.58 10.05 8.40
C TYR A 191 -23.09 11.25 7.59
N GLU A 192 -23.94 12.20 7.19
CA GLU A 192 -23.55 13.37 6.38
C GLU A 192 -22.44 14.21 7.01
N ARG A 193 -22.33 14.20 8.35
CA ARG A 193 -21.29 14.93 9.08
C ARG A 193 -20.00 14.14 9.30
N VAL A 194 -19.94 12.87 8.89
CA VAL A 194 -18.74 12.03 9.04
C VAL A 194 -17.82 12.22 7.84
N SER A 195 -16.85 13.13 7.96
CA SER A 195 -15.89 13.40 6.88
C SER A 195 -15.09 12.15 6.49
N GLY A 196 -14.86 11.96 5.19
CA GLY A 196 -14.09 10.83 4.67
C GLY A 196 -14.85 9.51 4.57
N VAL A 197 -16.18 9.52 4.71
CA VAL A 197 -17.00 8.31 4.58
C VAL A 197 -17.90 8.35 3.35
N ALA A 198 -18.06 7.20 2.71
CA ALA A 198 -19.14 6.93 1.77
C ALA A 198 -20.03 5.81 2.32
N TRP A 199 -21.34 5.88 2.08
CA TRP A 199 -22.31 4.91 2.59
C TRP A 199 -23.54 4.79 1.67
N ARG A 200 -24.40 3.83 1.96
CA ARG A 200 -25.69 3.67 1.27
C ARG A 200 -26.82 4.29 2.08
N ASP A 201 -27.54 5.21 1.45
CA ASP A 201 -28.75 5.86 1.96
C ASP A 201 -29.92 5.50 1.03
N GLY A 202 -30.84 4.63 1.48
CA GLY A 202 -32.00 4.23 0.70
C GLY A 202 -31.66 3.66 -0.70
N GLY A 203 -30.53 2.97 -0.82
CA GLY A 203 -30.03 2.41 -2.09
C GLY A 203 -29.19 3.37 -2.94
N ARG A 204 -29.09 4.65 -2.57
CA ARG A 204 -28.20 5.63 -3.21
C ARG A 204 -26.85 5.66 -2.50
N ILE A 205 -25.77 5.79 -3.25
CA ILE A 205 -24.43 5.98 -2.69
C ILE A 205 -24.26 7.47 -2.36
N ARG A 206 -23.92 7.75 -1.11
CA ARG A 206 -23.54 9.09 -0.64
C ARG A 206 -22.04 9.09 -0.37
N VAL A 207 -21.37 10.17 -0.75
CA VAL A 207 -19.92 10.33 -0.59
C VAL A 207 -19.66 11.69 0.05
N ASN A 208 -19.17 11.70 1.28
CA ASN A 208 -18.77 12.94 1.93
C ASN A 208 -17.42 13.43 1.42
N ALA A 209 -17.13 14.71 1.63
CA ALA A 209 -15.79 15.25 1.41
C ALA A 209 -14.75 14.50 2.24
N ARG A 210 -13.55 14.31 1.68
CA ARG A 210 -12.44 13.66 2.39
C ARG A 210 -12.02 14.48 3.59
N ARG A 211 -11.70 13.79 4.69
CA ARG A 211 -11.07 14.41 5.86
C ARG A 211 -9.71 15.01 5.45
N SER A 212 -9.37 16.16 6.04
CA SER A 212 -8.03 16.73 5.90
C SER A 212 -6.99 15.78 6.46
N ARG A 213 -5.84 15.64 5.81
CA ARG A 213 -4.76 14.79 6.33
C ARG A 213 -4.31 15.24 7.71
N HIS A 214 -4.00 14.27 8.56
CA HIS A 214 -3.41 14.48 9.86
C HIS A 214 -2.02 15.11 9.71
N ARG A 215 -1.75 16.19 10.44
CA ARG A 215 -0.50 16.96 10.25
C ARG A 215 0.64 16.40 11.10
N ASP A 216 0.34 16.05 12.34
CA ASP A 216 1.33 15.66 13.33
C ASP A 216 1.39 14.14 13.42
N VAL A 217 2.05 13.53 12.44
CA VAL A 217 2.06 12.06 12.25
C VAL A 217 2.54 11.31 13.51
N ASP A 218 3.32 11.96 14.36
CA ASP A 218 3.83 11.45 15.64
C ASP A 218 2.74 11.28 16.72
N ASP A 219 1.58 11.92 16.60
CA ASP A 219 0.43 11.75 17.51
C ASP A 219 -0.33 10.42 17.27
N LEU A 220 -0.03 9.75 16.17
CA LEU A 220 -0.61 8.46 15.85
C LEU A 220 0.03 7.35 16.69
N PRO A 221 -0.75 6.35 17.13
CA PRO A 221 -0.19 5.27 17.91
C PRO A 221 0.67 4.42 16.98
N TRP A 222 1.70 3.78 17.53
CA TRP A 222 2.43 2.77 16.78
C TRP A 222 1.48 1.63 16.35
N PRO A 223 1.74 0.98 15.21
CA PRO A 223 0.91 -0.11 14.71
C PRO A 223 0.68 -1.22 15.74
N ALA A 224 -0.55 -1.75 15.79
CA ALA A 224 -0.96 -2.82 16.71
C ALA A 224 -0.43 -4.19 16.26
N TRP A 225 0.89 -4.36 16.15
CA TRP A 225 1.51 -5.61 15.70
C TRP A 225 1.27 -6.79 16.63
N HIS A 226 0.86 -6.56 17.89
CA HIS A 226 0.42 -7.62 18.79
C HIS A 226 -0.84 -8.36 18.31
N LEU A 227 -1.59 -7.79 17.37
CA LEU A 227 -2.74 -8.45 16.74
C LEU A 227 -2.37 -9.31 15.52
N PHE A 228 -1.09 -9.40 15.15
CA PHE A 228 -0.62 -10.08 13.95
C PHE A 228 0.47 -11.09 14.29
N ASP A 229 0.49 -12.22 13.57
CA ASP A 229 1.65 -13.09 13.57
C ASP A 229 2.73 -12.53 12.62
N VAL A 230 3.58 -11.66 13.16
CA VAL A 230 4.69 -11.08 12.39
C VAL A 230 5.72 -12.12 11.94
N ARG A 231 5.84 -13.27 12.64
CA ARG A 231 6.83 -14.31 12.32
C ARG A 231 6.38 -15.15 11.12
N ALA A 232 5.08 -15.38 10.96
CA ALA A 232 4.53 -16.10 9.81
C ALA A 232 4.97 -15.52 8.45
N TYR A 233 5.20 -14.21 8.39
CA TYR A 233 5.72 -13.54 7.19
C TYR A 233 7.21 -13.82 6.95
N ASP A 234 8.01 -13.86 8.01
CA ASP A 234 9.46 -14.09 7.93
C ASP A 234 9.79 -15.51 7.48
N GLU A 235 9.09 -16.52 8.01
CA GLU A 235 9.30 -17.94 7.70
C GLU A 235 9.16 -18.27 6.21
N ARG A 236 8.38 -17.45 5.48
CA ARG A 236 8.13 -17.61 4.04
C ARG A 236 8.80 -16.53 3.19
N GLY A 237 9.60 -15.65 3.79
CA GLY A 237 10.22 -14.53 3.09
C GLY A 237 9.19 -13.62 2.42
N LEU A 238 8.00 -13.48 3.01
CA LEU A 238 6.92 -12.61 2.54
C LEU A 238 7.24 -11.16 2.87
N VAL A 239 8.21 -10.62 2.14
CA VAL A 239 8.80 -9.32 2.39
C VAL A 239 8.78 -8.48 1.13
N ASN A 240 8.44 -7.20 1.28
CA ASN A 240 8.66 -6.22 0.23
C ASN A 240 10.11 -5.72 0.32
N GLY A 241 10.97 -6.18 -0.59
CA GLY A 241 12.40 -5.88 -0.62
C GLY A 241 13.29 -7.10 -0.40
N ILE A 242 14.48 -6.89 0.14
CA ILE A 242 15.46 -7.92 0.46
C ILE A 242 15.10 -8.55 1.81
N HIS A 243 15.02 -9.88 1.87
CA HIS A 243 14.81 -10.62 3.10
C HIS A 243 16.13 -10.75 3.88
N LYS A 244 16.23 -10.09 5.04
CA LYS A 244 17.40 -10.08 5.93
C LYS A 244 16.95 -10.30 7.39
N GLY A 245 16.19 -11.37 7.61
CA GLY A 245 15.56 -11.69 8.91
C GLY A 245 14.18 -11.05 9.07
N LEU A 246 13.62 -11.18 10.29
CA LEU A 246 12.27 -10.74 10.61
C LEU A 246 12.07 -9.29 10.21
N THR A 247 11.16 -9.10 9.25
CA THR A 247 10.97 -7.83 8.58
C THR A 247 9.67 -7.17 8.99
N ILE A 248 9.75 -5.99 9.61
CA ILE A 248 8.57 -5.21 10.03
C ILE A 248 8.60 -3.84 9.33
N PRO A 249 7.55 -3.49 8.55
CA PRO A 249 7.52 -2.21 7.84
C PRO A 249 7.34 -1.03 8.80
N ILE A 250 7.98 0.08 8.46
CA ILE A 250 7.92 1.32 9.23
C ILE A 250 7.28 2.42 8.39
N LEU A 251 6.42 3.23 9.02
CA LEU A 251 6.01 4.50 8.44
C LEU A 251 7.02 5.56 8.87
N ALA A 252 7.90 6.00 7.98
CA ALA A 252 8.80 7.13 8.25
C ALA A 252 8.20 8.46 7.81
N THR A 253 7.35 8.45 6.76
CA THR A 253 6.77 9.65 6.16
C THR A 253 5.40 9.36 5.53
N ARG A 254 4.55 10.40 5.43
CA ARG A 254 3.29 10.39 4.67
C ARG A 254 3.36 11.36 3.50
N GLY A 255 2.86 10.90 2.36
CA GLY A 255 2.81 11.64 1.10
C GLY A 255 4.14 11.81 0.41
N CYS A 256 4.11 12.52 -0.71
CA CYS A 256 5.23 12.65 -1.63
C CYS A 256 5.14 14.02 -2.33
N PRO A 257 6.20 14.85 -2.33
CA PRO A 257 6.13 16.17 -2.94
C PRO A 257 6.15 16.14 -4.48
N TYR A 258 6.45 14.98 -5.07
CA TYR A 258 6.60 14.81 -6.50
C TYR A 258 5.25 14.55 -7.20
N GLN A 259 5.12 15.05 -8.43
CA GLN A 259 3.93 14.89 -9.28
C GLN A 259 4.23 13.98 -10.47
N CYS A 260 4.63 12.74 -10.20
CA CYS A 260 4.87 11.78 -11.28
C CYS A 260 3.57 11.48 -12.03
N THR A 261 3.55 11.67 -13.35
CA THR A 261 2.34 11.54 -14.20
C THR A 261 1.72 10.14 -14.20
N TYR A 262 2.48 9.12 -13.84
CA TYR A 262 2.05 7.73 -13.75
C TYR A 262 1.59 7.31 -12.34
N CYS A 263 1.73 8.17 -11.33
CA CYS A 263 1.55 7.80 -9.93
C CYS A 263 0.16 8.19 -9.42
N SER A 264 -0.52 7.28 -8.70
CA SER A 264 -1.78 7.56 -8.02
C SER A 264 -1.61 8.29 -6.68
N SER A 265 -0.39 8.30 -6.12
CA SER A 265 -0.11 8.83 -4.77
C SER A 265 -0.59 10.27 -4.57
N PRO A 266 -0.47 11.22 -5.51
CA PRO A 266 -1.02 12.57 -5.32
C PRO A 266 -2.54 12.59 -5.10
N SER A 267 -3.27 11.65 -5.72
CA SER A 267 -4.72 11.53 -5.57
C SER A 267 -5.12 11.00 -4.19
N MET A 268 -4.28 10.19 -3.55
CA MET A 268 -4.54 9.71 -2.18
C MET A 268 -3.91 10.64 -1.15
N TRP A 269 -2.59 10.77 -1.21
CA TRP A 269 -1.77 11.38 -0.18
C TRP A 269 -1.57 12.86 -0.39
N THR A 270 -2.07 13.48 -1.48
CA THR A 270 -1.72 14.86 -1.85
C THR A 270 -0.21 15.04 -2.04
N GLN A 271 0.23 16.26 -2.30
CA GLN A 271 1.65 16.59 -2.47
C GLN A 271 2.34 17.03 -1.18
N ARG A 272 1.61 17.12 -0.07
CA ARG A 272 2.23 17.52 1.18
C ARG A 272 3.01 16.34 1.73
N TRP A 273 4.28 16.56 2.03
CA TRP A 273 5.14 15.54 2.60
C TRP A 273 5.29 15.80 4.10
N LEU A 274 4.96 14.81 4.92
CA LEU A 274 4.97 14.90 6.38
C LEU A 274 5.85 13.77 6.93
N PRO A 275 7.06 14.06 7.43
CA PRO A 275 7.88 13.07 8.12
C PRO A 275 7.39 12.89 9.56
N ARG A 276 7.67 11.71 10.11
CA ARG A 276 7.70 11.51 11.57
C ARG A 276 9.00 12.01 12.17
N ASP A 277 9.06 12.16 13.49
CA ASP A 277 10.30 12.42 14.20
C ASP A 277 11.26 11.22 14.03
N PRO A 278 12.49 11.40 13.53
CA PRO A 278 13.48 10.33 13.47
C PRO A 278 13.79 9.68 14.83
N VAL A 279 13.62 10.41 15.95
CA VAL A 279 13.81 9.88 17.31
C VAL A 279 12.72 8.86 17.65
N ASP A 280 11.46 9.20 17.37
CA ASP A 280 10.30 8.33 17.56
C ASP A 280 10.41 7.09 16.66
N VAL A 281 10.79 7.26 15.39
CA VAL A 281 11.00 6.12 14.48
C VAL A 281 12.13 5.19 14.97
N ALA A 282 13.22 5.72 15.52
CA ALA A 282 14.28 4.90 16.09
C ALA A 282 13.85 4.20 17.38
N GLU A 283 12.96 4.81 18.17
CA GLU A 283 12.36 4.20 19.36
C GLU A 283 11.41 3.06 19.01
N GLU A 284 10.55 3.24 18.00
CA GLU A 284 9.69 2.20 17.46
C GLU A 284 10.50 0.99 16.97
N ILE A 285 11.60 1.24 16.25
CA ILE A 285 12.52 0.18 15.81
C ILE A 285 13.15 -0.54 16.99
N GLU A 286 13.67 0.19 17.99
CA GLU A 286 14.23 -0.41 19.21
C GLU A 286 13.20 -1.29 19.93
N HIS A 287 11.95 -0.83 20.02
CA HIS A 287 10.85 -1.61 20.55
C HIS A 287 10.64 -2.91 19.75
N TYR A 288 10.61 -2.85 18.41
CA TYR A 288 10.42 -4.05 17.59
C TYR A 288 11.60 -5.04 17.64
N VAL A 289 12.82 -4.55 17.77
CA VAL A 289 13.99 -5.40 18.02
C VAL A 289 13.81 -6.16 19.34
N ARG A 290 13.42 -5.47 20.42
CA ARG A 290 13.27 -6.08 21.75
C ARG A 290 12.07 -7.03 21.84
N THR A 291 10.93 -6.63 21.28
CA THR A 291 9.65 -7.36 21.41
C THR A 291 9.56 -8.54 20.45
N TYR A 292 9.98 -8.35 19.19
CA TYR A 292 9.79 -9.35 18.14
C TYR A 292 11.11 -9.98 17.67
N GLY A 293 12.26 -9.38 17.97
CA GLY A 293 13.53 -9.77 17.35
C GLY A 293 13.61 -9.34 15.89
N ALA A 294 12.94 -8.24 15.52
CA ALA A 294 12.97 -7.71 14.16
C ALA A 294 14.37 -7.21 13.81
N ALA A 295 14.84 -7.53 12.61
CA ALA A 295 16.18 -7.20 12.15
C ALA A 295 16.19 -6.36 10.86
N ASN A 296 15.04 -6.22 10.20
CA ASN A 296 14.93 -5.61 8.88
C ASN A 296 13.71 -4.69 8.79
N PHE A 297 13.89 -3.46 8.28
CA PHE A 297 12.87 -2.40 8.32
C PHE A 297 12.72 -1.69 6.97
N PRO A 298 11.73 -2.08 6.14
CA PRO A 298 11.41 -1.36 4.91
C PRO A 298 10.59 -0.11 5.20
N PHE A 299 11.00 1.02 4.63
CA PHE A 299 10.24 2.27 4.64
C PHE A 299 10.60 3.13 3.43
N ALA A 300 10.06 4.35 3.37
CA ALA A 300 10.41 5.34 2.34
C ALA A 300 10.74 6.69 2.97
N ILE A 301 11.82 7.31 2.49
CA ILE A 301 12.27 8.66 2.89
C ILE A 301 12.92 9.35 1.69
N ILE A 302 12.79 10.66 1.61
CA ILE A 302 13.36 11.48 0.54
C ILE A 302 14.29 12.60 1.04
N ARG A 303 14.25 12.94 2.34
CA ARG A 303 15.02 14.04 2.93
C ARG A 303 16.30 13.55 3.60
N LYS A 304 17.42 14.10 3.15
CA LYS A 304 18.77 13.81 3.66
C LYS A 304 18.91 14.07 5.15
N ASP A 305 18.51 15.25 5.59
CA ASP A 305 18.69 15.71 6.97
C ASP A 305 17.94 14.81 7.95
N TRP A 306 16.73 14.40 7.58
CA TRP A 306 15.99 13.37 8.29
C TRP A 306 16.76 12.05 8.34
N THR A 307 17.26 11.54 7.20
CA THR A 307 18.03 10.29 7.16
C THR A 307 19.28 10.36 8.04
N VAL A 308 19.99 11.48 8.05
CA VAL A 308 21.17 11.67 8.90
C VAL A 308 20.79 11.68 10.39
N ALA A 309 19.71 12.37 10.76
CA ALA A 309 19.22 12.38 12.13
C ALA A 309 18.81 10.97 12.59
N PHE A 310 18.06 10.26 11.76
CA PHE A 310 17.67 8.87 12.00
C PHE A 310 18.88 7.93 12.19
N CYS A 311 19.88 7.99 11.30
CA CYS A 311 21.08 7.18 11.45
C CYS A 311 21.85 7.47 12.75
N ARG A 312 21.92 8.75 13.16
CA ARG A 312 22.54 9.12 14.44
C ARG A 312 21.80 8.52 15.62
N GLU A 313 20.47 8.47 15.56
CA GLU A 313 19.66 7.82 16.61
C GLU A 313 19.91 6.32 16.67
N LEU A 314 20.02 5.63 15.53
CA LEU A 314 20.37 4.20 15.50
C LEU A 314 21.76 3.95 16.12
N ILE A 315 22.76 4.77 15.77
CA ILE A 315 24.13 4.68 16.32
C ILE A 315 24.14 4.95 17.82
N ARG A 316 23.46 6.02 18.25
CA ARG A 316 23.34 6.41 19.66
C ARG A 316 22.72 5.29 20.50
N ARG A 317 21.70 4.61 19.96
CA ARG A 317 21.01 3.48 20.59
C ARG A 317 21.75 2.14 20.40
N LYS A 318 22.84 2.10 19.63
CA LYS A 318 23.62 0.90 19.29
C LYS A 318 22.76 -0.20 18.65
N LEU A 319 21.85 0.19 17.76
CA LEU A 319 20.99 -0.74 17.03
C LEU A 319 21.71 -1.26 15.79
N GLU A 320 21.94 -2.57 15.74
CA GLU A 320 22.53 -3.28 14.60
C GLU A 320 21.40 -3.89 13.76
N VAL A 321 20.76 -3.05 12.94
CA VAL A 321 19.58 -3.43 12.15
C VAL A 321 19.75 -3.06 10.67
N VAL A 322 19.04 -3.78 9.82
CA VAL A 322 18.92 -3.46 8.38
C VAL A 322 17.68 -2.59 8.16
N TRP A 323 17.81 -1.56 7.35
CA TRP A 323 16.67 -0.85 6.76
C TRP A 323 16.79 -0.75 5.23
N GLN A 324 15.67 -0.49 4.54
CA GLN A 324 15.69 -0.51 3.08
C GLN A 324 14.56 0.29 2.44
N PHE A 325 14.77 0.64 1.17
CA PHE A 325 13.80 1.34 0.32
C PHE A 325 13.34 0.40 -0.80
N PRO A 326 12.40 -0.52 -0.54
CA PRO A 326 12.05 -1.57 -1.50
C PRO A 326 11.43 -1.00 -2.79
N SER A 327 10.72 0.12 -2.69
CA SER A 327 10.16 0.84 -3.85
C SER A 327 11.17 1.80 -4.51
N GLY A 328 12.43 1.78 -4.06
CA GLY A 328 13.46 2.72 -4.46
C GLY A 328 13.30 4.11 -3.85
N THR A 329 14.26 4.98 -4.13
CA THR A 329 14.15 6.42 -3.88
C THR A 329 14.41 7.16 -5.19
N ARG A 330 14.06 8.45 -5.24
CA ARG A 330 14.35 9.26 -6.42
C ARG A 330 15.85 9.37 -6.64
N CYS A 331 16.26 9.28 -7.90
CA CYS A 331 17.66 9.30 -8.27
C CYS A 331 18.40 10.59 -7.86
N GLU A 332 17.66 11.68 -7.65
CA GLU A 332 18.15 12.96 -7.15
C GLU A 332 18.36 12.94 -5.62
N ALA A 333 17.59 12.12 -4.89
CA ALA A 333 17.73 11.95 -3.44
C ALA A 333 18.96 11.10 -3.07
N ILE A 334 19.43 10.24 -3.97
CA ILE A 334 20.56 9.30 -3.73
C ILE A 334 21.88 10.03 -3.43
N GLU A 335 22.16 11.14 -4.12
CA GLU A 335 23.40 11.91 -3.91
C GLU A 335 23.43 12.57 -2.52
N SER A 336 22.25 12.94 -2.03
CA SER A 336 22.10 13.60 -0.74
C SER A 336 22.46 12.67 0.43
N VAL A 337 22.09 11.39 0.39
CA VAL A 337 22.27 10.42 1.49
C VAL A 337 23.72 9.90 1.61
N ASN A 338 24.47 9.82 0.51
CA ASN A 338 25.71 9.04 0.44
C ASN A 338 26.97 9.70 1.06
N LEU A 339 27.01 11.03 1.23
CA LEU A 339 28.28 11.74 1.49
C LEU A 339 28.77 11.77 2.95
N ARG A 340 28.00 11.29 3.94
CA ARG A 340 28.44 11.25 5.36
C ARG A 340 28.31 9.90 6.06
N LEU A 341 27.52 8.96 5.52
CA LEU A 341 27.22 7.67 6.17
C LEU A 341 28.29 6.59 5.97
N ARG A 342 29.34 6.86 5.19
CA ARG A 342 30.46 5.94 4.95
C ARG A 342 31.41 5.76 6.14
N ALA A 343 31.37 6.65 7.13
CA ALA A 343 32.36 6.66 8.22
C ALA A 343 31.96 5.85 9.47
N GLU A 344 30.66 5.56 9.65
CA GLU A 344 30.13 5.04 10.93
C GLU A 344 29.49 3.65 10.80
N ASN A 345 29.88 2.92 9.76
CA ASN A 345 29.80 1.47 9.63
C ASN A 345 28.46 0.78 9.93
N ASN A 346 27.35 1.39 9.52
CA ASN A 346 26.03 0.75 9.70
C ASN A 346 25.11 0.74 8.49
N PHE A 347 25.55 1.04 7.23
CA PHE A 347 24.61 0.96 6.08
C PHE A 347 25.08 0.38 4.73
N CYS A 348 24.24 -0.53 4.22
CA CYS A 348 24.09 -1.09 2.87
C CYS A 348 25.32 -1.81 2.25
N GLU A 349 25.44 -3.11 2.51
CA GLU A 349 26.54 -3.97 2.04
C GLU A 349 26.72 -4.10 0.51
N HIS A 350 25.79 -3.62 -0.33
CA HIS A 350 25.78 -4.05 -1.74
C HIS A 350 25.85 -2.99 -2.82
N LEU A 351 25.72 -1.69 -2.53
CA LEU A 351 25.79 -0.68 -3.59
C LEU A 351 26.42 0.62 -3.09
N SER A 352 27.65 0.88 -3.55
CA SER A 352 28.32 2.16 -3.34
C SER A 352 27.59 3.30 -4.08
N ALA A 353 27.67 4.52 -3.56
CA ALA A 353 27.15 5.73 -4.21
C ALA A 353 27.51 5.84 -5.71
N SER A 354 28.75 5.45 -6.04
CA SER A 354 29.27 5.42 -7.41
C SER A 354 28.61 4.32 -8.24
N ALA A 355 28.35 3.14 -7.68
CA ALA A 355 27.61 2.08 -8.35
C ALA A 355 26.15 2.50 -8.65
N PHE A 356 25.49 3.20 -7.72
CA PHE A 356 24.15 3.75 -7.96
C PHE A 356 24.15 4.85 -9.04
N THR A 357 25.15 5.72 -9.02
CA THR A 357 25.31 6.79 -10.01
C THR A 357 25.54 6.20 -11.40
N PHE A 358 26.45 5.22 -11.51
CA PHE A 358 26.68 4.48 -12.74
C PHE A 358 25.42 3.76 -13.22
N ALA A 359 24.74 3.01 -12.35
CA ALA A 359 23.52 2.29 -12.68
C ALA A 359 22.40 3.24 -13.14
N LYS A 360 22.23 4.40 -12.48
CA LYS A 360 21.31 5.47 -12.89
C LYS A 360 21.61 5.89 -14.33
N TYR A 361 22.84 6.32 -14.63
CA TYR A 361 23.20 6.76 -15.97
C TYR A 361 23.12 5.63 -17.00
N TRP A 362 23.47 4.41 -16.62
CA TRP A 362 23.40 3.23 -17.49
C TRP A 362 21.96 2.86 -17.86
N VAL A 363 21.03 2.85 -16.90
CA VAL A 363 19.61 2.60 -17.14
C VAL A 363 18.99 3.71 -17.98
N PHE A 364 19.29 4.98 -17.68
CA PHE A 364 18.83 6.12 -18.48
C PHE A 364 19.35 6.02 -19.92
N LEU A 365 20.65 5.76 -20.10
CA LEU A 365 21.27 5.61 -21.42
C LEU A 365 20.64 4.44 -22.20
N ASN A 366 20.46 3.28 -21.57
CA ASN A 366 19.84 2.12 -22.22
C ASN A 366 18.37 2.36 -22.56
N PHE A 367 17.60 2.99 -21.69
CA PHE A 367 16.21 3.36 -21.96
C PHE A 367 16.12 4.32 -23.15
N TYR A 368 16.97 5.36 -23.18
CA TYR A 368 16.99 6.33 -24.29
C TYR A 368 17.49 5.70 -25.58
N LEU A 369 18.58 4.92 -25.56
CA LEU A 369 19.08 4.18 -26.72
C LEU A 369 18.04 3.20 -27.26
N ALA A 370 17.41 2.41 -26.39
CA ALA A 370 16.34 1.50 -26.78
C ALA A 370 15.13 2.26 -27.33
N SER A 371 14.75 3.40 -26.77
CA SER A 371 13.64 4.22 -27.27
C SER A 371 13.94 4.89 -28.62
N LEU A 372 15.19 5.32 -28.84
CA LEU A 372 15.67 5.89 -30.10
C LEU A 372 15.74 4.81 -31.20
N LEU A 373 16.20 3.61 -30.85
CA LEU A 373 16.23 2.44 -31.74
C LEU A 373 14.84 1.84 -31.99
N ALA A 374 13.91 1.99 -31.03
CA ALA A 374 12.52 1.52 -31.14
C ALA A 374 11.60 2.48 -31.93
N ARG A 375 12.01 3.73 -32.18
CA ARG A 375 11.37 4.60 -33.18
C ARG A 375 11.75 4.11 -34.59
N ARG A 376 11.14 2.99 -34.98
CA ARG A 376 11.38 2.26 -36.24
C ARG A 376 11.04 3.12 -37.46
N SER A 377 12.07 3.67 -38.10
CA SER A 377 11.95 4.08 -39.49
C SER A 377 11.49 2.88 -40.35
N PRO A 378 10.68 3.09 -41.41
CA PRO A 378 10.20 2.00 -42.27
C PRO A 378 11.33 1.13 -42.84
N LEU A 379 12.53 1.71 -43.05
CA LEU A 379 13.71 1.03 -43.53
C LEU A 379 14.20 -0.07 -42.57
N MET A 380 14.20 0.21 -41.26
CA MET A 380 14.67 -0.75 -40.25
C MET A 380 13.71 -1.93 -40.06
N ARG A 381 12.42 -1.76 -40.37
CA ARG A 381 11.46 -2.87 -40.41
C ARG A 381 11.70 -3.83 -41.58
N VAL A 382 12.09 -3.30 -42.74
CA VAL A 382 12.40 -4.10 -43.93
C VAL A 382 13.73 -4.83 -43.77
N LEU A 383 14.76 -4.18 -43.21
CA LEU A 383 16.04 -4.83 -42.92
C LEU A 383 15.90 -5.91 -41.84
N SER A 384 15.09 -5.65 -40.80
CA SER A 384 14.77 -6.64 -39.79
C SER A 384 14.04 -7.86 -40.36
N SER A 385 13.15 -7.70 -41.34
CA SER A 385 12.41 -8.82 -41.92
C SER A 385 13.24 -9.64 -42.91
N LEU A 386 14.14 -8.99 -43.67
CA LEU A 386 15.12 -9.64 -44.55
C LEU A 386 16.10 -10.53 -43.79
N TRP A 387 16.54 -10.09 -42.60
CA TRP A 387 17.44 -10.90 -41.77
C TRP A 387 16.73 -12.15 -41.24
N THR A 388 15.43 -12.08 -40.96
CA THR A 388 14.71 -13.17 -40.28
C THR A 388 14.00 -14.18 -41.18
N SER A 389 13.99 -14.04 -42.51
CA SER A 389 13.33 -15.04 -43.38
C SER A 389 14.09 -15.36 -44.66
N ARG A 390 14.40 -16.65 -44.85
CA ARG A 390 14.83 -17.25 -46.13
C ARG A 390 13.61 -17.37 -47.05
N GLU A 391 13.40 -16.41 -47.94
CA GLU A 391 12.48 -16.57 -49.08
C GLU A 391 12.75 -15.47 -50.12
N ASP A 392 13.13 -15.88 -51.34
CA ASP A 392 13.57 -15.01 -52.44
C ASP A 392 12.50 -14.02 -52.93
N SER A 393 11.22 -14.28 -52.64
CA SER A 393 10.08 -13.43 -53.02
C SER A 393 10.10 -12.03 -52.40
N LYS A 394 10.83 -11.83 -51.29
CA LYS A 394 10.92 -10.53 -50.59
C LYS A 394 11.97 -9.59 -51.17
N LEU A 395 12.95 -10.13 -51.90
CA LEU A 395 13.94 -9.33 -52.62
C LEU A 395 13.27 -8.59 -53.79
N GLU A 396 12.31 -9.22 -54.46
CA GLU A 396 11.52 -8.58 -55.53
C GLU A 396 10.67 -7.42 -55.00
N ALA A 397 10.07 -7.56 -53.80
CA ALA A 397 9.32 -6.48 -53.16
C ALA A 397 10.20 -5.28 -52.80
N LEU A 398 11.44 -5.53 -52.34
CA LEU A 398 12.44 -4.48 -52.09
C LEU A 398 12.85 -3.78 -53.39
N VAL A 399 13.13 -4.54 -54.46
CA VAL A 399 13.50 -4.00 -55.77
C VAL A 399 12.35 -3.16 -56.36
N GLN A 400 11.09 -3.61 -56.24
CA GLN A 400 9.91 -2.86 -56.66
C GLN A 400 9.74 -1.55 -55.89
N GLU A 401 9.95 -1.56 -54.56
CA GLU A 401 9.85 -0.33 -53.75
C GLU A 401 10.99 0.65 -54.04
N ILE A 402 12.21 0.15 -54.30
CA ILE A 402 13.34 0.98 -54.76
C ILE A 402 13.04 1.60 -56.13
N LYS A 403 12.53 0.81 -57.08
CA LYS A 403 12.09 1.31 -58.40
C LYS A 403 11.03 2.39 -58.27
N ARG A 404 10.03 2.18 -57.39
CA ARG A 404 8.93 3.12 -57.13
C ARG A 404 9.40 4.43 -56.50
N ARG A 405 10.34 4.38 -55.54
CA ARG A 405 10.82 5.57 -54.83
C ARG A 405 11.86 6.38 -55.58
N PHE A 406 12.70 5.74 -56.39
CA PHE A 406 13.84 6.41 -57.02
C PHE A 406 13.68 6.62 -58.54
N LYS A 407 12.55 6.20 -59.15
CA LYS A 407 12.29 6.28 -60.61
C LYS A 407 13.42 5.67 -61.47
N VAL A 408 14.14 4.67 -60.96
CA VAL A 408 15.25 4.04 -61.70
C VAL A 408 14.76 2.80 -62.43
N SER A 409 14.96 2.72 -63.75
CA SER A 409 14.64 1.53 -64.56
C SER A 409 15.79 0.52 -64.56
N LEU A 410 15.79 -0.39 -63.60
CA LEU A 410 16.72 -1.53 -63.60
C LEU A 410 16.12 -2.70 -64.40
N ARG A 411 16.68 -2.98 -65.59
CA ARG A 411 16.43 -4.23 -66.34
C ARG A 411 17.18 -5.36 -65.62
N LEU A 412 16.44 -6.38 -65.20
CA LEU A 412 17.02 -7.62 -64.69
C LEU A 412 17.60 -8.39 -65.89
N ALA A 413 18.90 -8.67 -65.85
CA ALA A 413 19.51 -9.57 -66.80
C ALA A 413 18.96 -10.98 -66.56
N GLN A 414 18.28 -11.54 -67.57
CA GLN A 414 17.98 -12.97 -67.60
C GLN A 414 19.29 -13.70 -67.89
N THR A 415 19.73 -14.55 -66.96
CA THR A 415 20.83 -15.49 -67.16
C THR A 415 20.32 -16.76 -67.89
N PRO A 416 21.20 -17.44 -68.67
CA PRO A 416 20.85 -18.45 -69.68
C PRO A 416 20.32 -19.77 -69.12
#